data_AF-A0AAV3XIK5-F1
#
_entry.id   AF-A0AAV3XIK5-F1
#
_cell.length_a   1.000
_cell.length_b   1.000
_cell.length_c   1.000
_cell.angle_alpha   90.00
_cell.angle_beta   90.00
_cell.angle_gamma   90.00
#
_symmetry.space_group_name_H-M   'P 1'
#
loop_
_entity.id
_entity.type
_entity.pdbx_description
1 polymer ?
#
loop_
_entity_poly.entity_id
_entity_poly.type
_entity_poly.pdbx_seq_one_letter_code
_entity_poly.pdbx_strand_id
1 'polypeptide(L)'
;MSNSAVTNLDRLAAEKAQAVIANTKSQKASDVENTVTKTLGVLQEDGVYACFLYLLAKEKDNGKAVITEMLDLLEKLGFGWNKPMNNGQIDLRPEIVLKHITDNVTQNLERLLLTKETLEQMLIYARYGAKARQVEEKDGQEANP
;
A
#
# COMPACT_ATOMS: atom_id res chain seq x y z
N MET A 1 22.37 10.47 -23.76
CA MET A 1 22.18 9.73 -22.50
C MET A 1 21.08 10.44 -21.73
N SER A 2 19.88 9.85 -21.61
CA SER A 2 18.84 10.45 -20.77
C SER A 2 19.31 10.35 -19.32
N ASN A 3 19.45 11.50 -18.67
CA ASN A 3 19.73 11.59 -17.26
C ASN A 3 18.45 11.21 -16.52
N SER A 4 18.14 9.90 -16.48
CA SER A 4 17.04 9.38 -15.71
C SER A 4 17.43 9.54 -14.25
N ALA A 5 16.88 10.56 -13.59
CA ALA A 5 17.06 10.75 -12.17
C ALA A 5 16.74 9.43 -11.46
N VAL A 6 17.68 8.93 -10.65
CA VAL A 6 17.47 7.72 -9.86
C VAL A 6 16.21 7.95 -9.01
N THR A 7 15.21 7.09 -9.16
CA THR A 7 13.98 7.18 -8.35
C THR A 7 14.34 6.97 -6.90
N ASN A 8 14.09 7.98 -6.06
CA ASN A 8 14.21 7.83 -4.61
C ASN A 8 13.03 6.98 -4.11
N LEU A 9 13.31 5.71 -3.81
CA LEU A 9 12.31 4.73 -3.38
C LEU A 9 11.72 5.07 -2.00
N ASP A 10 12.52 5.66 -1.11
CA ASP A 10 12.04 6.10 0.20
C ASP A 10 11.01 7.24 0.06
N ARG A 11 11.30 8.21 -0.81
CA ARG A 11 10.34 9.26 -1.17
C ARG A 11 9.08 8.68 -1.79
N LEU A 12 9.20 7.73 -2.72
CA LEU A 12 8.05 7.07 -3.34
C LEU A 12 7.19 6.35 -2.29
N ALA A 13 7.82 5.60 -1.37
CA ALA A 13 7.15 4.93 -0.27
C ALA A 13 6.41 5.93 0.63
N ALA A 14 7.04 7.07 0.97
CA ALA A 14 6.43 8.12 1.79
C ALA A 14 5.23 8.79 1.09
N GLU A 15 5.35 9.11 -0.20
CA GLU A 15 4.25 9.68 -1.01
C GLU A 15 3.03 8.72 -1.03
N LYS A 16 3.29 7.42 -1.15
CA LYS A 16 2.24 6.39 -1.17
C LYS A 16 1.62 6.12 0.18
N ALA A 17 2.42 6.16 1.24
CA ALA A 17 1.91 6.15 2.60
C ALA A 17 0.97 7.32 2.87
N GLN A 18 1.35 8.54 2.48
CA GLN A 18 0.51 9.74 2.64
C GLN A 18 -0.80 9.63 1.87
N ALA A 19 -0.77 9.07 0.65
CA ALA A 19 -1.97 8.83 -0.14
C ALA A 19 -2.93 7.84 0.54
N VAL A 20 -2.42 6.75 1.14
CA VAL A 20 -3.24 5.84 1.97
C VAL A 20 -3.95 6.61 3.08
N ILE A 21 -3.22 7.48 3.79
CA ILE A 21 -3.79 8.28 4.88
C ILE A 21 -4.84 9.27 4.39
N ALA A 22 -4.60 9.92 3.26
CA ALA A 22 -5.56 10.86 2.67
C ALA A 22 -6.84 10.14 2.19
N ASN A 23 -6.70 8.97 1.58
CA ASN A 23 -7.81 8.18 1.02
C ASN A 23 -8.65 7.47 2.10
N THR A 24 -8.16 7.45 3.35
CA THR A 24 -8.82 6.81 4.49
C THR A 24 -9.29 7.81 5.54
N LYS A 25 -9.44 9.10 5.19
CA LYS A 25 -9.92 10.14 6.12
C LYS A 25 -11.33 9.90 6.65
N SER A 26 -12.20 9.24 5.88
CA SER A 26 -13.56 8.89 6.32
C SER A 26 -13.63 7.70 7.28
N GLN A 27 -12.49 7.07 7.57
CA GLN A 27 -12.36 5.86 8.36
C GLN A 27 -11.65 6.21 9.65
N LYS A 28 -12.00 5.52 10.74
CA LYS A 28 -11.39 5.73 12.06
C LYS A 28 -9.89 5.45 11.99
N ALA A 29 -9.05 6.37 12.48
CA ALA A 29 -7.60 6.22 12.39
C ALA A 29 -7.10 4.91 13.02
N SER A 30 -7.71 4.44 14.11
CA SER A 30 -7.37 3.16 14.74
C SER A 30 -7.60 1.96 13.83
N ASP A 31 -8.63 2.01 12.98
CA ASP A 31 -8.94 0.90 12.08
C ASP A 31 -7.95 0.87 10.92
N VAL A 32 -7.55 2.05 10.42
CA VAL A 32 -6.49 2.19 9.42
C VAL A 32 -5.15 1.70 9.97
N GLU A 33 -4.80 2.10 11.19
CA GLU A 33 -3.59 1.63 11.88
C GLU A 33 -3.58 0.09 12.00
N ASN A 34 -4.70 -0.49 12.41
CA ASN A 34 -4.85 -1.94 12.54
C ASN A 34 -4.69 -2.65 11.19
N THR A 35 -5.35 -2.17 10.13
CA THR A 35 -5.22 -2.69 8.78
C THR A 35 -3.75 -2.69 8.35
N VAL A 36 -3.10 -1.52 8.39
CA VAL A 36 -1.71 -1.36 7.94
C VAL A 36 -0.74 -2.22 8.76
N THR A 37 -0.95 -2.32 10.08
CA THR A 37 -0.08 -3.12 10.96
C THR A 37 -0.16 -4.61 10.65
N LYS A 38 -1.38 -5.14 10.45
CA LYS A 38 -1.56 -6.55 10.10
C LYS A 38 -1.01 -6.85 8.71
N THR A 39 -1.27 -5.96 7.74
CA THR A 39 -0.72 -6.07 6.39
C THR A 39 0.80 -6.08 6.37
N LEU A 40 1.44 -5.21 7.15
CA LEU A 40 2.90 -5.19 7.30
C LEU A 40 3.42 -6.51 7.86
N GLY A 41 2.76 -7.07 8.88
CA GLY A 41 3.11 -8.38 9.43
C GLY A 41 3.03 -9.50 8.37
N VAL A 42 1.94 -9.56 7.61
CA VAL A 42 1.79 -10.56 6.53
C VAL A 42 2.85 -10.36 5.43
N LEU A 43 3.18 -9.13 5.06
CA LEU A 43 4.23 -8.86 4.07
C LEU A 43 5.61 -9.36 4.55
N GLN A 44 5.93 -9.13 5.82
CA GLN A 44 7.21 -9.50 6.41
C GLN A 44 7.36 -11.02 6.52
N GLU A 45 6.35 -11.70 7.04
CA GLU A 45 6.37 -13.14 7.32
C GLU A 45 6.04 -14.02 6.10
N ASP A 46 5.00 -13.65 5.34
CA ASP A 46 4.42 -14.51 4.29
C ASP A 46 4.67 -13.99 2.86
N GLY A 47 5.18 -12.76 2.72
CA GLY A 47 5.60 -12.18 1.45
C GLY A 47 4.51 -11.47 0.64
N VAL A 48 4.88 -11.00 -0.55
CA VAL A 48 4.06 -10.06 -1.36
C VAL A 48 2.72 -10.67 -1.77
N TYR A 49 2.69 -11.90 -2.27
CA TYR A 49 1.44 -12.53 -2.71
C TYR A 49 0.44 -12.67 -1.55
N ALA A 50 0.90 -13.18 -0.41
CA ALA A 50 0.07 -13.34 0.79
C ALA A 50 -0.45 -11.99 1.30
N CYS A 51 0.36 -10.93 1.23
CA CYS A 51 -0.03 -9.57 1.60
C CYS A 51 -1.23 -9.06 0.78
N PHE A 52 -1.19 -9.19 -0.56
CA PHE A 52 -2.33 -8.80 -1.40
C PHE A 52 -3.56 -9.68 -1.14
N LEU A 53 -3.38 -11.00 -1.02
CA LEU A 53 -4.49 -11.92 -0.72
C LEU A 53 -5.16 -11.57 0.62
N TYR A 54 -4.37 -11.25 1.64
CA TYR A 54 -4.87 -10.83 2.94
C TYR A 54 -5.73 -9.58 2.86
N LEU A 55 -5.23 -8.52 2.22
CA LEU A 55 -5.94 -7.26 2.05
C LEU A 55 -7.27 -7.45 1.32
N LEU A 56 -7.27 -8.24 0.24
CA LEU A 56 -8.45 -8.55 -0.56
C LEU A 56 -9.50 -9.35 0.24
N ALA A 57 -9.05 -10.25 1.13
CA ALA A 57 -9.93 -11.15 1.86
C ALA A 57 -10.46 -10.57 3.18
N LYS A 58 -9.73 -9.68 3.85
CA LYS A 58 -10.00 -9.33 5.26
C LYS A 58 -10.27 -7.85 5.54
N GLU A 59 -9.70 -6.93 4.78
CA GLU A 59 -9.57 -5.52 5.21
C GLU A 59 -10.57 -4.56 4.56
N LYS A 60 -11.51 -5.07 3.74
CA LYS A 60 -12.62 -4.30 3.14
C LYS A 60 -12.13 -2.98 2.48
N ASP A 61 -12.71 -1.85 2.85
CA ASP A 61 -12.43 -0.56 2.21
C ASP A 61 -11.06 0.02 2.60
N ASN A 62 -10.60 -0.20 3.83
CA ASN A 62 -9.20 0.10 4.20
C ASN A 62 -8.25 -0.73 3.34
N GLY A 63 -8.58 -2.01 3.15
CA GLY A 63 -7.82 -2.92 2.29
C GLY A 63 -7.72 -2.41 0.86
N LYS A 64 -8.84 -1.97 0.27
CA LYS A 64 -8.85 -1.38 -1.08
C LYS A 64 -7.99 -0.14 -1.20
N ALA A 65 -8.02 0.76 -0.20
CA ALA A 65 -7.21 1.97 -0.20
C ALA A 65 -5.71 1.62 -0.17
N VAL A 66 -5.32 0.65 0.65
CA VAL A 66 -3.92 0.17 0.71
C VAL A 66 -3.52 -0.49 -0.62
N ILE A 67 -4.31 -1.43 -1.15
CA ILE A 67 -4.03 -2.11 -2.43
C ILE A 67 -3.86 -1.11 -3.57
N THR A 68 -4.70 -0.09 -3.63
CA THR A 68 -4.67 0.94 -4.67
C THR A 68 -3.31 1.62 -4.72
N GLU A 69 -2.81 2.07 -3.57
CA GLU A 69 -1.51 2.74 -3.50
C GLU A 69 -0.33 1.77 -3.65
N MET A 70 -0.47 0.52 -3.23
CA MET A 70 0.53 -0.52 -3.48
C MET A 70 0.65 -0.79 -5.00
N LEU A 71 -0.45 -0.92 -5.74
CA LEU A 71 -0.42 -1.12 -7.19
C LEU A 71 0.19 0.10 -7.92
N ASP A 72 -0.11 1.31 -7.48
CA ASP A 72 0.52 2.51 -8.05
C ASP A 72 2.03 2.59 -7.73
N LEU A 73 2.44 2.16 -6.54
CA LEU A 73 3.85 2.01 -6.19
C LEU A 73 4.55 1.02 -7.12
N LEU A 74 3.97 -0.16 -7.33
CA LEU A 74 4.51 -1.20 -8.21
C LEU A 74 4.72 -0.71 -9.65
N GLU A 75 3.75 0.03 -10.19
CA GLU A 75 3.87 0.66 -11.51
C GLU A 75 5.02 1.67 -11.54
N LYS A 76 5.14 2.51 -10.50
CA LYS A 76 6.19 3.54 -10.36
C LYS A 76 7.59 3.00 -10.10
N LEU A 77 7.74 1.72 -9.73
CA LEU A 77 9.06 1.06 -9.72
C LEU A 77 9.67 0.96 -11.12
N GLY A 78 8.87 1.13 -12.19
CA GLY A 78 9.38 1.24 -13.55
C GLY A 78 9.78 -0.10 -14.18
N PHE A 79 9.30 -1.22 -13.64
CA PHE A 79 9.56 -2.56 -14.16
C PHE A 79 8.65 -2.99 -15.31
N GLY A 80 7.73 -2.11 -15.75
CA GLY A 80 6.74 -2.40 -16.78
C GLY A 80 5.48 -3.10 -16.26
N TRP A 81 5.29 -3.15 -14.94
CA TRP A 81 4.11 -3.73 -14.30
C TRP A 81 2.97 -2.71 -14.25
N ASN A 82 2.36 -2.45 -15.40
CA ASN A 82 1.20 -1.56 -15.47
C ASN A 82 0.09 -2.10 -14.58
N LYS A 83 -0.51 -1.23 -13.76
CA LYS A 83 -1.58 -1.65 -12.86
C LYS A 83 -2.79 -2.20 -13.63
N PRO A 84 -3.53 -3.17 -13.08
CA PRO A 84 -4.70 -3.71 -13.76
C PRO A 84 -5.78 -2.64 -13.87
N MET A 85 -6.17 -2.27 -15.09
CA MET A 85 -7.17 -1.24 -15.37
C MET A 85 -8.41 -1.83 -16.03
N ASN A 86 -9.58 -1.32 -15.69
CA ASN A 86 -10.87 -1.63 -16.31
C ASN A 86 -11.72 -0.34 -16.37
N ASN A 87 -12.14 0.06 -17.58
CA ASN A 87 -12.89 1.29 -17.83
C ASN A 87 -12.30 2.56 -17.17
N GLY A 88 -10.97 2.71 -17.23
CA GLY A 88 -10.25 3.87 -16.70
C GLY A 88 -10.08 3.88 -15.17
N GLN A 89 -10.48 2.82 -14.47
CA GLN A 89 -10.27 2.65 -13.04
C GLN A 89 -9.41 1.41 -12.77
N ILE A 90 -8.79 1.35 -11.59
CA ILE A 90 -8.02 0.19 -11.17
C ILE A 90 -9.00 -0.96 -10.88
N ASP A 91 -8.75 -2.13 -11.46
CA ASP A 91 -9.56 -3.32 -11.25
C ASP A 91 -9.09 -4.06 -9.99
N LEU A 92 -9.84 -3.88 -8.90
CA LEU A 92 -9.55 -4.46 -7.59
C LEU A 92 -10.20 -5.83 -7.36
N ARG A 93 -10.74 -6.48 -8.41
CA ARG A 93 -11.27 -7.83 -8.26
C ARG A 93 -10.15 -8.79 -7.85
N PRO A 94 -10.36 -9.67 -6.84
CA PRO A 94 -9.30 -10.52 -6.31
C PRO A 94 -8.58 -11.35 -7.38
N GLU A 95 -9.33 -11.95 -8.30
CA GLU A 95 -8.78 -12.76 -9.39
C GLU A 95 -7.90 -11.95 -10.35
N ILE A 96 -8.20 -10.67 -10.57
CA ILE A 96 -7.43 -9.79 -11.45
C ILE A 96 -6.15 -9.34 -10.75
N VAL A 97 -6.25 -8.87 -9.52
CA VAL A 97 -5.10 -8.41 -8.73
C VAL A 97 -4.13 -9.56 -8.48
N LEU A 98 -4.62 -10.71 -8.01
CA LEU A 98 -3.76 -11.86 -7.71
C LEU A 98 -3.09 -12.41 -8.97
N LYS A 99 -3.80 -12.47 -10.11
CA LYS A 99 -3.19 -12.82 -11.39
C LYS A 99 -2.12 -11.81 -11.81
N HIS A 100 -2.36 -10.51 -11.61
CA HIS A 100 -1.35 -9.49 -11.89
C HIS A 100 -0.08 -9.67 -11.04
N ILE A 101 -0.23 -9.94 -9.73
CA ILE A 101 0.90 -10.19 -8.83
C ILE A 101 1.67 -11.44 -9.26
N THR A 102 0.98 -12.55 -9.53
CA THR A 102 1.60 -13.82 -9.95
C THR A 102 2.30 -13.70 -11.30
N ASP A 103 1.64 -13.14 -12.32
CA ASP A 103 2.14 -13.17 -13.69
C ASP A 103 3.23 -12.13 -13.95
N ASN A 104 3.34 -11.10 -13.10
CA ASN A 104 4.28 -9.99 -13.32
C ASN A 104 5.27 -9.81 -12.16
N VAL A 105 4.77 -9.62 -10.94
CA VAL A 105 5.58 -9.16 -9.80
C VAL A 105 6.46 -10.28 -9.25
N THR A 106 5.92 -11.50 -9.13
CA THR A 106 6.64 -12.63 -8.53
C THR A 106 7.60 -13.35 -9.49
N GLN A 107 7.67 -12.95 -10.77
CA GLN A 107 8.43 -13.66 -11.79
C GLN A 107 9.96 -13.47 -11.68
N ASN A 108 10.41 -12.36 -11.10
CA ASN A 108 11.84 -12.04 -10.96
C ASN A 108 12.17 -11.80 -9.49
N LEU A 109 13.09 -12.61 -8.95
CA LEU A 109 13.44 -12.59 -7.52
C LEU A 109 14.01 -11.25 -7.07
N GLU A 110 14.94 -10.65 -7.83
CA GLU A 110 15.58 -9.39 -7.45
C GLU A 110 14.57 -8.24 -7.38
N ARG A 111 13.70 -8.15 -8.40
CA ARG A 111 12.62 -7.14 -8.42
C ARG A 111 11.59 -7.39 -7.32
N LEU A 112 11.29 -8.65 -7.02
CA LEU A 112 10.39 -9.04 -5.94
C LEU A 112 10.95 -8.62 -4.56
N LEU A 113 12.25 -8.80 -4.33
CA LEU A 113 12.89 -8.39 -3.08
C LEU A 113 12.87 -6.87 -2.91
N LEU A 114 13.24 -6.11 -3.95
CA LEU A 114 13.15 -4.63 -3.92
C LEU A 114 11.70 -4.16 -3.68
N THR A 115 10.75 -4.84 -4.33
CA THR A 115 9.31 -4.57 -4.15
C THR A 115 8.90 -4.79 -2.70
N LYS A 116 9.30 -5.92 -2.10
CA LYS A 116 9.01 -6.22 -0.69
C LYS A 116 9.55 -5.11 0.21
N GLU A 117 10.83 -4.75 0.07
CA GLU A 117 11.46 -3.69 0.87
C GLU A 117 10.75 -2.33 0.72
N THR A 118 10.40 -1.95 -0.51
CA THR A 118 9.74 -0.66 -0.77
C THR A 118 8.31 -0.62 -0.22
N LEU A 119 7.57 -1.74 -0.32
CA LEU A 119 6.24 -1.88 0.26
C LEU A 119 6.28 -1.91 1.79
N GLU A 120 7.29 -2.55 2.39
CA GLU A 120 7.51 -2.51 3.84
C GLU A 120 7.71 -1.06 4.31
N GLN A 121 8.58 -0.31 3.63
CA GLN A 121 8.81 1.10 3.95
C GLN A 121 7.53 1.94 3.84
N MET A 122 6.74 1.73 2.78
CA MET A 122 5.45 2.40 2.60
C MET A 122 4.49 2.09 3.76
N LEU A 123 4.36 0.82 4.15
CA LEU A 123 3.46 0.41 5.22
C LEU A 123 3.95 0.89 6.60
N ILE A 124 5.26 0.98 6.83
CA ILE A 124 5.83 1.58 8.04
C ILE A 124 5.40 3.05 8.14
N TYR A 125 5.58 3.83 7.07
CA TYR A 125 5.16 5.23 7.04
C TYR A 125 3.65 5.39 7.18
N ALA A 126 2.86 4.54 6.52
CA ALA A 126 1.40 4.59 6.64
C ALA A 126 0.96 4.29 8.08
N ARG A 127 1.61 3.34 8.78
CA ARG A 127 1.32 3.03 10.18
C ARG A 127 1.55 4.25 11.07
N TYR A 128 2.67 4.95 10.90
CA TYR A 128 2.95 6.16 11.68
C TYR A 128 2.01 7.32 11.32
N GLY A 129 1.63 7.45 10.04
CA GLY A 129 0.62 8.43 9.63
C GLY A 129 -0.76 8.16 10.25
N ALA A 130 -1.17 6.90 10.35
CA ALA A 130 -2.41 6.51 11.02
C ALA A 130 -2.34 6.79 12.53
N LYS A 131 -1.21 6.51 13.17
CA LYS A 131 -0.97 6.85 14.59
C LYS A 131 -1.07 8.36 14.85
N ALA A 132 -0.49 9.18 13.98
CA ALA A 132 -0.58 10.64 14.11
C ALA A 132 -2.03 11.12 14.06
N ARG A 133 -2.81 10.64 13.08
CA ARG A 133 -4.26 10.93 13.01
C ARG A 133 -5.03 10.47 14.25
N GLN A 134 -4.65 9.34 14.84
CA GLN A 134 -5.31 8.83 16.04
C GLN A 134 -5.09 9.76 17.24
N VAL A 135 -3.92 10.39 17.35
CA VAL A 135 -3.65 11.41 18.38
C VAL A 135 -4.53 12.64 18.13
N GLU A 136 -4.59 13.13 16.89
CA GLU A 136 -5.45 14.27 16.51
C GLU A 136 -6.94 14.00 16.78
N GLU A 137 -7.42 12.77 16.50
CA GLU A 137 -8.80 12.35 16.78
C GLU A 137 -9.11 12.34 18.30
N LYS A 138 -8.14 12.02 19.16
CA LYS A 138 -8.30 12.06 20.63
C LYS A 138 -8.29 13.49 21.16
N ASP A 139 -7.32 14.29 20.73
CA ASP A 139 -7.20 15.69 21.16
C ASP A 139 -8.44 16.50 20.75
N GLY A 140 -9.00 16.22 19.56
CA GLY A 140 -10.24 16.86 19.09
C GLY A 140 -11.50 16.44 19.87
N GLN A 141 -11.53 15.22 20.43
CA GLN A 141 -12.63 14.77 21.30
C GLN A 141 -12.53 15.38 22.71
N GLU A 142 -11.31 15.55 23.23
CA GLU A 142 -11.08 16.21 24.52
C GLU A 142 -11.35 17.72 24.47
N ALA A 143 -11.14 18.35 23.31
CA ALA A 143 -11.39 19.78 23.10
C ALA A 143 -12.87 20.14 22.88
N ASN A 144 -13.76 19.17 22.65
CA ASN A 144 -15.19 19.40 22.38
C ASN A 144 -16.07 18.33 23.08
N PRO A 145 -16.19 18.38 24.42
CA PRO A 145 -16.88 17.37 25.24
C PRO A 145 -18.40 17.31 25.05
#